data_AF-A0A965CR66-F1
#
_entry.id   AF-A0A965CR66-F1
#
_cell.length_a   1.000
_cell.length_b   1.000
_cell.length_c   1.000
_cell.angle_alpha   90.00
_cell.angle_beta   90.00
_cell.angle_gamma   90.00
#
_symmetry.space_group_name_H-M   'P 1'
#
loop_
_entity.id
_entity.type
_entity.pdbx_description
1 polymer ?
#
loop_
_entity_poly.entity_id
_entity_poly.type
_entity_poly.pdbx_seq_one_letter_code
_entity_poly.pdbx_strand_id
1 'polypeptide(L)'
;MKSCPSKGLKKIISYCLVLLILQLNPLLLLAKSLEVTGSATIYSGNTGSAKNQALKNALRQAVEQGVGVFIDSNTLSQNYEVVKDEILSTSEGFVSGYDMVREGTTNGGTVYEVVLKVEVEEGRIKDKLSALRILHQKMGNKRLMLIYQSSDPHAVPRDNGAVQTTLGVVRDEFSRKGFRMFNESVMKEVYRAIEQEAIVDRPVDSLIAMALDQRAEIMVRMEMIGGKRDKKGGAFYAVKSTVRLGVYEASSGRQIADTVAEGKELSASKPGPYDWYKMLSKAGKRSGAEAARQAIVRIA
;
A
#
# COMPACT_ATOMS: atom_id res chain seq x y z
N MET A 1 -43.91 6.38 -80.34
CA MET A 1 -42.91 5.49 -79.71
C MET A 1 -43.20 5.39 -78.22
N LYS A 2 -43.67 4.23 -77.75
CA LYS A 2 -43.88 3.94 -76.32
C LYS A 2 -42.71 3.07 -75.85
N SER A 3 -41.83 3.60 -75.00
CA SER A 3 -40.77 2.81 -74.35
C SER A 3 -41.06 2.64 -72.85
N CYS A 4 -40.86 1.41 -72.41
CA CYS A 4 -41.21 0.80 -71.13
C CYS A 4 -40.15 1.14 -70.02
N PRO A 5 -40.13 0.50 -68.83
CA PRO A 5 -40.69 1.03 -67.59
C PRO A 5 -39.62 1.31 -66.49
N SER A 6 -39.71 2.45 -65.81
CA SER A 6 -38.79 2.87 -64.72
C SER A 6 -39.01 2.15 -63.37
N LYS A 7 -39.73 1.02 -63.34
CA LYS A 7 -40.21 0.39 -62.09
C LYS A 7 -39.16 -0.53 -61.43
N GLY A 8 -38.26 -1.13 -62.21
CA GLY A 8 -37.19 -2.01 -61.69
C GLY A 8 -36.07 -1.25 -60.99
N LEU A 9 -35.65 -0.11 -61.55
CA LEU A 9 -34.55 0.70 -61.02
C LEU A 9 -34.87 1.27 -59.62
N LYS A 10 -36.12 1.67 -59.38
CA LYS A 10 -36.58 2.15 -58.06
C LYS A 10 -36.53 1.07 -56.98
N LYS A 11 -36.80 -0.20 -57.34
CA LYS A 11 -36.70 -1.32 -56.38
C LYS A 11 -35.25 -1.63 -56.03
N ILE A 12 -34.34 -1.58 -57.00
CA ILE A 12 -32.91 -1.83 -56.78
C ILE A 12 -32.30 -0.73 -55.90
N ILE A 13 -32.65 0.54 -56.15
CA ILE A 13 -32.22 1.67 -55.30
C ILE A 13 -32.76 1.53 -53.88
N SER A 14 -34.02 1.11 -53.72
CA SER A 14 -34.64 0.90 -52.40
C SER A 14 -33.94 -0.24 -51.62
N TYR A 15 -33.65 -1.36 -52.28
CA TYR A 15 -32.90 -2.46 -51.66
C TYR A 15 -31.47 -2.08 -51.29
N CYS A 16 -30.77 -1.31 -52.14
CA CYS A 16 -29.43 -0.80 -51.83
C CYS A 16 -29.46 0.18 -50.65
N LEU A 17 -30.48 1.04 -50.53
CA LEU A 17 -30.60 1.98 -49.41
C LEU A 17 -30.84 1.25 -48.08
N VAL A 18 -31.66 0.20 -48.07
CA VAL A 18 -31.93 -0.62 -46.87
C VAL A 18 -30.70 -1.46 -46.47
N LEU A 19 -29.95 -2.01 -47.43
CA LEU A 19 -28.70 -2.73 -47.17
C LEU A 19 -27.58 -1.81 -46.67
N LEU A 20 -27.54 -0.54 -47.09
CA LEU A 20 -26.58 0.45 -46.61
C LEU A 20 -26.89 0.89 -45.17
N ILE A 21 -28.16 0.96 -44.79
CA ILE A 21 -28.60 1.26 -43.41
C ILE A 21 -28.28 0.09 -42.46
N LEU A 22 -28.30 -1.16 -42.93
CA LEU A 22 -27.93 -2.34 -42.12
C LEU A 22 -26.41 -2.42 -41.82
N GLN A 23 -25.57 -1.79 -42.65
CA GLN A 23 -24.11 -1.73 -42.51
C GLN A 23 -23.63 -0.54 -41.64
N LEU A 24 -24.56 0.34 -41.26
CA LEU A 24 -24.34 1.53 -40.43
C LEU A 24 -24.82 1.31 -38.99
N ASN A 25 -24.63 0.12 -38.44
CA ASN A 25 -24.59 -0.01 -36.99
C ASN A 25 -23.28 0.64 -36.55
N PRO A 26 -23.27 1.85 -35.96
CA PRO A 26 -22.08 2.28 -35.27
C PRO A 26 -21.83 1.22 -34.21
N LEU A 27 -20.60 0.71 -34.13
CA LEU A 27 -20.10 0.08 -32.92
C LEU A 27 -20.58 0.98 -31.79
N LEU A 28 -21.62 0.56 -31.07
CA LEU A 28 -22.04 1.25 -29.87
C LEU A 28 -20.80 1.13 -29.01
N LEU A 29 -20.08 2.24 -28.85
CA LEU A 29 -18.91 2.32 -28.00
C LEU A 29 -19.47 2.06 -26.61
N LEU A 30 -19.52 0.78 -26.25
CA LEU A 30 -20.06 0.34 -24.98
C LEU A 30 -18.98 0.74 -23.99
N ALA A 31 -19.03 2.00 -23.54
CA ALA A 31 -18.34 2.42 -22.34
C ALA A 31 -18.70 1.37 -21.30
N LYS A 32 -17.72 0.55 -20.91
CA LYS A 32 -17.94 -0.62 -20.09
C LYS A 32 -18.23 -0.13 -18.69
N SER A 33 -19.50 0.14 -18.44
CA SER A 33 -20.01 0.57 -17.14
C SER A 33 -20.31 -0.65 -16.29
N LEU A 34 -19.82 -0.66 -15.06
CA LEU A 34 -20.04 -1.71 -14.08
C LEU A 34 -21.18 -1.30 -13.16
N GLU A 35 -22.15 -2.19 -12.94
CA GLU A 35 -23.17 -1.99 -11.91
C GLU A 35 -22.67 -2.57 -10.58
N VAL A 36 -22.61 -1.74 -9.55
CA VAL A 36 -22.03 -2.08 -8.24
C VAL A 36 -22.90 -1.59 -7.09
N THR A 37 -22.82 -2.27 -5.96
CA THR A 37 -23.66 -2.01 -4.79
C THR A 37 -22.79 -1.74 -3.56
N GLY A 38 -22.88 -0.52 -3.03
CA GLY A 38 -22.22 -0.13 -1.79
C GLY A 38 -23.21 0.01 -0.65
N SER A 39 -22.79 -0.38 0.55
CA SER A 39 -23.61 -0.24 1.75
C SER A 39 -22.80 0.24 2.95
N ALA A 40 -23.47 0.91 3.89
CA ALA A 40 -22.89 1.36 5.14
C ALA A 40 -23.92 1.41 6.27
N THR A 41 -23.49 1.09 7.49
CA THR A 41 -24.34 1.13 8.68
C THR A 41 -24.66 2.57 9.08
N ILE A 42 -25.91 2.82 9.46
CA ILE A 42 -26.37 4.09 9.99
C ILE A 42 -26.10 4.13 11.49
N TYR A 43 -25.13 4.93 11.91
CA TYR A 43 -24.83 5.15 13.33
C TYR A 43 -25.60 6.37 13.85
N SER A 44 -26.30 6.20 14.97
CA SER A 44 -27.01 7.28 15.67
C SER A 44 -27.98 8.07 14.78
N GLY A 45 -28.61 7.41 13.79
CA GLY A 45 -29.53 8.05 12.86
C GLY A 45 -28.87 8.95 11.80
N ASN A 46 -27.53 8.99 11.71
CA ASN A 46 -26.82 9.81 10.72
C ASN A 46 -26.81 9.15 9.34
N THR A 47 -27.90 9.33 8.60
CA THR A 47 -28.09 8.81 7.24
C THR A 47 -27.16 9.45 6.22
N GLY A 48 -26.81 10.74 6.36
CA GLY A 48 -25.91 11.43 5.44
C GLY A 48 -24.50 10.86 5.45
N SER A 49 -23.96 10.57 6.63
CA SER A 49 -22.66 9.90 6.77
C SER A 49 -22.68 8.50 6.17
N ALA A 50 -23.74 7.73 6.43
CA ALA A 50 -23.91 6.39 5.88
C ALA A 50 -24.02 6.43 4.34
N LYS A 51 -24.77 7.38 3.76
CA LYS A 51 -24.85 7.58 2.30
C LYS A 51 -23.48 7.83 1.68
N ASN A 52 -22.71 8.76 2.25
CA ASN A 52 -21.36 9.07 1.77
C ASN A 52 -20.43 7.85 1.85
N GLN A 53 -20.52 7.07 2.93
CA GLN A 53 -19.73 5.85 3.08
C GLN A 53 -20.18 4.74 2.11
N ALA A 54 -21.48 4.57 1.90
CA ALA A 54 -22.02 3.61 0.93
C ALA A 54 -21.57 3.96 -0.49
N LEU A 55 -21.57 5.24 -0.86
CA LEU A 55 -21.03 5.74 -2.13
C LEU A 55 -19.56 5.35 -2.30
N LYS A 56 -18.71 5.66 -1.30
CA LYS A 56 -17.29 5.28 -1.34
C LYS A 56 -17.09 3.77 -1.46
N ASN A 57 -17.89 2.98 -0.75
CA ASN A 57 -17.82 1.52 -0.81
C ASN A 57 -18.20 0.99 -2.20
N ALA A 58 -19.23 1.55 -2.84
CA ALA A 58 -19.62 1.18 -4.21
C ALA A 58 -18.52 1.51 -5.22
N LEU A 59 -17.94 2.73 -5.17
CA LEU A 59 -16.86 3.14 -6.07
C LEU A 59 -15.62 2.25 -5.90
N ARG A 60 -15.25 1.93 -4.65
CA ARG A 60 -14.17 0.99 -4.37
C ARG A 60 -14.45 -0.39 -4.99
N GLN A 61 -15.68 -0.88 -4.91
CA GLN A 61 -16.08 -2.16 -5.49
C GLN A 61 -15.97 -2.16 -7.02
N ALA A 62 -16.32 -1.06 -7.69
CA ALA A 62 -16.15 -0.94 -9.15
C ALA A 62 -14.69 -1.05 -9.57
N VAL A 63 -13.80 -0.34 -8.87
CA VAL A 63 -12.36 -0.42 -9.11
C VAL A 63 -11.84 -1.82 -8.81
N GLU A 64 -12.31 -2.48 -7.75
CA GLU A 64 -11.93 -3.85 -7.41
C GLU A 64 -12.30 -4.85 -8.52
N GLN A 65 -13.50 -4.75 -9.08
CA GLN A 65 -13.91 -5.56 -10.23
C GLN A 65 -13.04 -5.26 -11.46
N GLY A 66 -12.79 -3.98 -11.76
CA GLY A 66 -11.91 -3.57 -12.86
C GLY A 66 -10.48 -4.10 -12.73
N VAL A 67 -9.93 -4.09 -11.51
CA VAL A 67 -8.62 -4.66 -11.19
C VAL A 67 -8.59 -6.18 -11.38
N GLY A 68 -9.65 -6.90 -10.97
CA GLY A 68 -9.76 -8.36 -11.12
C GLY A 68 -9.58 -8.84 -12.56
N VAL A 69 -10.16 -8.10 -13.53
CA VAL A 69 -10.10 -8.43 -14.96
C VAL A 69 -8.65 -8.50 -15.49
N PHE A 70 -7.76 -7.62 -15.02
CA PHE A 70 -6.37 -7.60 -15.47
C PHE A 70 -5.47 -8.61 -14.76
N ILE A 71 -5.83 -8.98 -13.54
CA ILE A 71 -5.00 -9.83 -12.67
C ILE A 71 -5.16 -11.31 -13.00
N ASP A 72 -6.35 -11.76 -13.41
CA ASP A 72 -6.58 -13.16 -13.81
C ASP A 72 -5.76 -13.57 -15.05
N SER A 73 -5.26 -12.59 -15.82
CA SER A 73 -4.53 -12.83 -17.07
C SER A 73 -3.01 -13.08 -16.92
N ASN A 74 -2.39 -12.83 -15.76
CA ASN A 74 -0.94 -13.01 -15.57
C ASN A 74 -0.54 -13.46 -14.16
N THR A 75 0.04 -14.65 -14.09
CA THR A 75 0.54 -15.33 -12.89
C THR A 75 1.69 -14.55 -12.22
N LEU A 76 1.51 -14.10 -10.98
CA LEU A 76 2.54 -14.04 -9.93
C LEU A 76 1.89 -13.69 -8.58
N SER A 77 1.47 -14.75 -7.89
CA SER A 77 0.75 -14.76 -6.61
C SER A 77 1.47 -14.04 -5.45
N GLN A 78 2.79 -13.82 -5.53
CA GLN A 78 3.57 -13.39 -4.36
C GLN A 78 3.34 -11.96 -3.88
N ASN A 79 2.95 -11.02 -4.76
CA ASN A 79 2.75 -9.60 -4.39
C ASN A 79 1.33 -9.09 -4.72
N TYR A 80 0.39 -10.00 -5.00
CA TYR A 80 -0.97 -9.67 -5.45
C TYR A 80 -1.71 -8.78 -4.46
N GLU A 81 -1.79 -9.19 -3.20
CA GLU A 81 -2.56 -8.48 -2.18
C GLU A 81 -2.02 -7.05 -1.98
N VAL A 82 -0.70 -6.90 -1.98
CA VAL A 82 -0.05 -5.59 -1.79
C VAL A 82 -0.32 -4.65 -2.96
N VAL A 83 -0.21 -5.14 -4.20
CA VAL A 83 -0.45 -4.33 -5.40
C VAL A 83 -1.93 -3.95 -5.52
N LYS A 84 -2.84 -4.90 -5.20
CA LYS A 84 -4.28 -4.66 -5.15
C LYS A 84 -4.62 -3.60 -4.11
N ASP A 85 -4.11 -3.73 -2.90
CA ASP A 85 -4.36 -2.78 -1.81
C ASP A 85 -3.89 -1.36 -2.17
N GLU A 86 -2.76 -1.23 -2.86
CA GLU A 86 -2.24 0.06 -3.29
C GLU A 86 -3.18 0.76 -4.30
N ILE A 87 -3.76 0.02 -5.25
CA ILE A 87 -4.74 0.58 -6.19
C ILE A 87 -6.04 0.95 -5.46
N LEU A 88 -6.53 0.06 -4.60
CA LEU A 88 -7.78 0.31 -3.87
C LEU A 88 -7.68 1.48 -2.89
N SER A 89 -6.48 1.79 -2.39
CA SER A 89 -6.20 2.96 -1.55
C SER A 89 -6.43 4.30 -2.28
N THR A 90 -6.38 4.29 -3.61
CA THR A 90 -6.60 5.46 -4.48
C THR A 90 -7.73 5.23 -5.48
N SER A 91 -8.71 4.39 -5.11
CA SER A 91 -9.83 3.95 -5.97
C SER A 91 -10.60 5.10 -6.63
N GLU A 92 -10.89 6.18 -5.91
CA GLU A 92 -11.57 7.36 -6.46
C GLU A 92 -10.86 7.95 -7.70
N GLY A 93 -9.53 7.82 -7.77
CA GLY A 93 -8.72 8.34 -8.88
C GLY A 93 -8.85 7.55 -10.18
N PHE A 94 -9.51 6.38 -10.18
CA PHE A 94 -9.69 5.51 -11.36
C PHE A 94 -11.12 5.51 -11.92
N VAL A 95 -12.03 6.29 -11.33
CA VAL A 95 -13.42 6.42 -11.77
C VAL A 95 -13.54 7.65 -12.67
N SER A 96 -14.01 7.49 -13.92
CA SER A 96 -14.28 8.61 -14.83
C SER A 96 -15.64 9.26 -14.53
N GLY A 97 -16.61 8.47 -14.08
CA GLY A 97 -17.94 8.93 -13.73
C GLY A 97 -18.78 7.82 -13.10
N TYR A 98 -19.89 8.21 -12.48
CA TYR A 98 -20.89 7.27 -12.01
C TYR A 98 -22.29 7.88 -12.08
N ASP A 99 -23.27 7.02 -12.35
CA ASP A 99 -24.69 7.34 -12.28
C ASP A 99 -25.31 6.61 -11.08
N MET A 100 -26.12 7.33 -10.30
CA MET A 100 -26.88 6.73 -9.20
C MET A 100 -28.14 6.07 -9.75
N VAL A 101 -28.17 4.74 -9.72
CA VAL A 101 -29.30 3.93 -10.21
C VAL A 101 -30.37 3.80 -9.13
N ARG A 102 -29.94 3.54 -7.90
CA ARG A 102 -30.83 3.39 -6.74
C ARG A 102 -30.12 3.81 -5.46
N GLU A 103 -30.86 4.41 -4.54
CA GLU A 103 -30.41 4.58 -3.16
C GLU A 103 -31.57 4.39 -2.19
N GLY A 104 -31.25 3.99 -0.96
CA GLY A 104 -32.26 3.90 0.09
C GLY A 104 -31.77 3.21 1.36
N THR A 105 -32.62 3.24 2.38
CA THR A 105 -32.38 2.49 3.61
C THR A 105 -32.88 1.06 3.46
N THR A 106 -32.06 0.09 3.85
CA THR A 106 -32.39 -1.33 3.92
C THR A 106 -32.27 -1.84 5.36
N ASN A 107 -32.57 -3.13 5.58
CA ASN A 107 -32.48 -3.80 6.89
C ASN A 107 -33.18 -3.03 8.01
N GLY A 108 -34.45 -2.66 7.79
CA GLY A 108 -35.26 -1.97 8.79
C GLY A 108 -34.77 -0.56 9.17
N GLY A 109 -34.02 0.11 8.29
CA GLY A 109 -33.53 1.47 8.53
C GLY A 109 -32.13 1.54 9.16
N THR A 110 -31.42 0.42 9.26
CA THR A 110 -30.09 0.35 9.92
C THR A 110 -28.92 0.42 8.94
N VAL A 111 -29.17 0.21 7.64
CA VAL A 111 -28.14 0.23 6.59
C VAL A 111 -28.61 1.15 5.48
N TYR A 112 -27.71 1.98 4.98
CA TYR A 112 -27.90 2.75 3.75
C TYR A 112 -27.23 2.01 2.60
N GLU A 113 -27.93 1.84 1.49
CA GLU A 113 -27.44 1.14 0.30
C GLU A 113 -27.56 2.03 -0.94
N VAL A 114 -26.55 1.97 -1.80
CA VAL A 114 -26.53 2.63 -3.10
C VAL A 114 -26.16 1.63 -4.19
N VAL A 115 -26.85 1.70 -5.32
CA VAL A 115 -26.53 0.99 -6.56
C VAL A 115 -26.08 2.03 -7.57
N LEU A 116 -24.87 1.87 -8.08
CA LEU A 116 -24.24 2.79 -9.01
C LEU A 116 -23.90 2.07 -10.30
N LYS A 117 -24.05 2.79 -11.40
CA LYS A 117 -23.46 2.44 -12.68
C LYS A 117 -22.19 3.25 -12.83
N VAL A 118 -21.03 2.62 -12.69
CA VAL A 118 -19.72 3.27 -12.60
C VAL A 118 -18.93 3.02 -13.87
N GLU A 119 -18.36 4.08 -14.43
CA GLU A 119 -17.37 3.98 -15.50
C GLU A 119 -15.97 4.05 -14.90
N VAL A 120 -15.16 3.04 -15.22
CA VAL A 120 -13.81 2.88 -14.67
C VAL A 120 -12.81 3.03 -15.80
N GLU A 121 -11.76 3.82 -15.57
CA GLU A 121 -10.66 4.00 -16.52
C GLU A 121 -9.72 2.79 -16.51
N GLU A 122 -10.13 1.71 -17.18
CA GLU A 122 -9.38 0.45 -17.27
C GLU A 122 -7.93 0.64 -17.75
N GLY A 123 -7.69 1.57 -18.69
CA GLY A 123 -6.35 1.91 -19.16
C GLY A 123 -5.43 2.42 -18.05
N ARG A 124 -5.93 3.33 -17.20
CA ARG A 124 -5.16 3.87 -16.06
C ARG A 124 -4.90 2.82 -15.00
N ILE A 125 -5.86 1.92 -14.77
CA ILE A 125 -5.66 0.76 -13.90
C ILE A 125 -4.54 -0.14 -14.44
N LYS A 126 -4.58 -0.48 -15.72
CA LYS A 126 -3.56 -1.30 -16.38
C LYS A 126 -2.17 -0.68 -16.34
N ASP A 127 -2.07 0.63 -16.57
CA ASP A 127 -0.80 1.36 -16.53
C ASP A 127 -0.23 1.38 -15.11
N LYS A 128 -1.07 1.68 -14.11
CA LYS A 128 -0.66 1.65 -12.70
C LYS A 128 -0.23 0.25 -12.26
N LEU A 129 -0.99 -0.79 -12.62
CA LEU A 129 -0.63 -2.20 -12.36
C LEU A 129 0.73 -2.55 -12.98
N SER A 130 0.96 -2.13 -14.22
CA SER A 130 2.22 -2.40 -14.93
C SER A 130 3.40 -1.70 -14.27
N ALA A 131 3.23 -0.43 -13.90
CA ALA A 131 4.24 0.34 -13.17
C ALA A 131 4.57 -0.29 -11.81
N LEU A 132 3.56 -0.66 -11.03
CA LEU A 132 3.73 -1.34 -9.74
C LEU A 132 4.43 -2.69 -9.92
N ARG A 133 4.09 -3.47 -10.95
CA ARG A 133 4.77 -4.75 -11.25
C ARG A 133 6.24 -4.55 -11.58
N ILE A 134 6.59 -3.60 -12.44
CA ILE A 134 7.99 -3.29 -12.79
C ILE A 134 8.75 -2.85 -11.53
N LEU A 135 8.14 -1.99 -10.72
CA LEU A 135 8.73 -1.52 -9.48
C LEU A 135 8.96 -2.68 -8.50
N HIS A 136 7.97 -3.54 -8.27
CA HIS A 136 8.09 -4.73 -7.43
C HIS A 136 9.07 -5.76 -7.99
N GLN A 137 9.25 -5.89 -9.31
CA GLN A 137 10.29 -6.73 -9.90
C GLN A 137 11.69 -6.14 -9.66
N LYS A 138 11.83 -4.83 -9.82
CA LYS A 138 13.09 -4.11 -9.57
C LYS A 138 13.48 -4.13 -8.09
N MET A 139 12.54 -3.86 -7.18
CA MET A 139 12.72 -3.98 -5.72
C MET A 139 12.88 -5.45 -5.30
N GLY A 140 12.10 -6.32 -5.93
CA GLY A 140 12.15 -7.79 -5.93
C GLY A 140 13.53 -8.40 -6.08
N ASN A 141 14.43 -7.69 -6.76
CA ASN A 141 15.79 -8.15 -7.00
C ASN A 141 16.80 -7.60 -6.00
N LYS A 142 16.51 -6.48 -5.32
CA LYS A 142 17.44 -5.86 -4.37
C LYS A 142 17.40 -6.63 -3.05
N ARG A 143 18.56 -7.15 -2.61
CA ARG A 143 18.71 -7.66 -1.26
C ARG A 143 18.94 -6.54 -0.28
N LEU A 144 18.17 -6.54 0.79
CA LEU A 144 18.20 -5.55 1.83
C LEU A 144 18.66 -6.17 3.14
N MET A 145 19.71 -5.59 3.72
CA MET A 145 20.21 -5.97 5.04
C MET A 145 19.74 -4.96 6.08
N LEU A 146 18.94 -5.41 7.05
CA LEU A 146 18.47 -4.60 8.17
C LEU A 146 19.34 -4.86 9.41
N ILE A 147 20.14 -3.87 9.79
CA ILE A 147 21.07 -3.94 10.92
C ILE A 147 20.57 -3.03 12.04
N TYR A 148 20.38 -3.57 13.24
CA TYR A 148 20.20 -2.77 14.45
C TYR A 148 21.57 -2.37 15.00
N GLN A 149 21.89 -1.08 14.92
CA GLN A 149 23.09 -0.53 15.54
C GLN A 149 22.77 0.90 15.97
N SER A 150 22.80 1.14 17.27
CA SER A 150 22.52 2.42 17.87
C SER A 150 23.75 3.30 17.96
N SER A 151 23.60 4.59 17.72
CA SER A 151 24.58 5.63 18.07
C SER A 151 24.09 6.52 19.21
N ASP A 152 22.78 6.53 19.49
CA ASP A 152 22.22 7.30 20.60
C ASP A 152 22.46 6.60 21.95
N PRO A 153 23.01 7.28 22.97
CA PRO A 153 23.17 6.73 24.32
C PRO A 153 21.86 6.29 25.00
N HIS A 154 20.72 6.79 24.55
CA HIS A 154 19.38 6.46 25.04
C HIS A 154 18.66 5.42 24.16
N ALA A 155 19.35 4.85 23.17
CA ALA A 155 18.80 3.77 22.38
C ALA A 155 18.51 2.56 23.26
N VAL A 156 17.42 1.87 22.93
CA VAL A 156 17.02 0.64 23.61
C VAL A 156 17.94 -0.49 23.12
N PRO A 157 18.46 -1.37 23.99
CA PRO A 157 19.31 -2.48 23.55
C PRO A 157 18.61 -3.41 22.54
N ARG A 158 19.40 -3.99 21.62
CA ARG A 158 18.88 -4.85 20.53
C ARG A 158 18.08 -6.03 21.05
N ASP A 159 18.56 -6.68 22.11
CA ASP A 159 17.95 -7.84 22.75
C ASP A 159 16.62 -7.54 23.46
N ASN A 160 16.25 -6.26 23.59
CA ASN A 160 14.96 -5.87 24.12
C ASN A 160 13.79 -6.35 23.25
N GLY A 161 12.77 -6.95 23.87
CA GLY A 161 11.60 -7.47 23.16
C GLY A 161 10.84 -6.42 22.33
N ALA A 162 10.80 -5.15 22.77
CA ALA A 162 10.19 -4.08 21.97
C ALA A 162 10.99 -3.79 20.69
N VAL A 163 12.32 -3.85 20.77
CA VAL A 163 13.20 -3.69 19.60
C VAL A 163 13.05 -4.88 18.65
N GLN A 164 13.09 -6.11 19.15
CA GLN A 164 12.90 -7.32 18.32
C GLN A 164 11.56 -7.31 17.59
N THR A 165 10.50 -6.90 18.30
CA THR A 165 9.16 -6.75 17.72
C THR A 165 9.14 -5.69 16.61
N THR A 166 9.82 -4.56 16.84
CA THR A 166 9.87 -3.46 15.86
C THR A 166 10.72 -3.81 14.65
N LEU A 167 11.86 -4.51 14.83
CA LEU A 167 12.66 -5.07 13.75
C LEU A 167 11.82 -6.00 12.87
N GLY A 168 10.99 -6.86 13.48
CA GLY A 168 10.05 -7.71 12.75
C GLY A 168 9.12 -6.89 11.86
N VAL A 169 8.45 -5.87 12.41
CA VAL A 169 7.56 -5.00 11.64
C VAL A 169 8.29 -4.28 10.50
N VAL A 170 9.49 -3.76 10.74
CA VAL A 170 10.29 -3.11 9.69
C VAL A 170 10.65 -4.10 8.58
N ARG A 171 11.09 -5.33 8.92
CA ARG A 171 11.34 -6.37 7.91
C ARG A 171 10.08 -6.69 7.10
N ASP A 172 8.94 -6.80 7.75
CA ASP A 172 7.68 -7.13 7.09
C ASP A 172 7.28 -6.03 6.09
N GLU A 173 7.45 -4.74 6.44
CA GLU A 173 7.16 -3.63 5.52
C GLU A 173 8.05 -3.67 4.27
N PHE A 174 9.36 -3.88 4.44
CA PHE A 174 10.27 -4.04 3.30
C PHE A 174 9.96 -5.30 2.49
N SER A 175 9.69 -6.43 3.15
CA SER A 175 9.38 -7.70 2.47
C SER A 175 8.10 -7.60 1.63
N ARG A 176 7.04 -6.97 2.18
CA ARG A 176 5.79 -6.71 1.45
C ARG A 176 6.00 -5.84 0.20
N LYS A 177 7.01 -4.97 0.21
CA LYS A 177 7.38 -4.14 -0.95
C LYS A 177 8.38 -4.83 -1.89
N GLY A 178 8.64 -6.11 -1.68
CA GLY A 178 9.42 -6.96 -2.58
C GLY A 178 10.91 -7.03 -2.26
N PHE A 179 11.42 -6.33 -1.25
CA PHE A 179 12.84 -6.44 -0.90
C PHE A 179 13.17 -7.86 -0.42
N ARG A 180 14.28 -8.42 -0.92
CA ARG A 180 14.75 -9.73 -0.45
C ARG A 180 15.51 -9.56 0.86
N MET A 181 14.98 -10.14 1.93
CA MET A 181 15.58 -10.06 3.25
C MET A 181 16.55 -11.22 3.48
N PHE A 182 17.63 -10.97 4.23
CA PHE A 182 18.52 -12.03 4.71
C PHE A 182 17.81 -12.86 5.77
N ASN A 183 18.06 -14.17 5.75
CA ASN A 183 17.53 -15.08 6.76
C ASN A 183 18.25 -14.89 8.12
N GLU A 184 17.69 -15.48 9.15
CA GLU A 184 18.19 -15.31 10.52
C GLU A 184 19.61 -15.86 10.71
N SER A 185 19.97 -16.96 10.03
CA SER A 185 21.30 -17.56 10.12
C SER A 185 22.39 -16.61 9.63
N VAL A 186 22.23 -16.01 8.46
CA VAL A 186 23.18 -15.02 7.93
C VAL A 186 23.26 -13.81 8.84
N MET A 187 22.11 -13.31 9.31
CA MET A 187 22.09 -12.16 10.22
C MET A 187 22.81 -12.47 11.55
N LYS A 188 22.70 -13.69 12.07
CA LYS A 188 23.41 -14.11 13.29
C LYS A 188 24.93 -14.01 13.12
N GLU A 189 25.46 -14.38 11.96
CA GLU A 189 26.89 -14.25 11.65
C GLU A 189 27.29 -12.77 11.52
N VAL A 190 26.48 -11.96 10.85
CA VAL A 190 26.71 -10.51 10.75
C VAL A 190 26.75 -9.87 12.14
N TYR A 191 25.81 -10.18 13.04
CA TYR A 191 25.83 -9.64 14.40
C TYR A 191 27.02 -10.14 15.21
N ARG A 192 27.43 -11.40 15.07
CA ARG A 192 28.66 -11.91 15.71
C ARG A 192 29.89 -11.12 15.25
N ALA A 193 30.01 -10.82 13.96
CA ALA A 193 31.10 -10.01 13.44
C ALA A 193 31.05 -8.56 13.98
N ILE A 194 29.85 -7.95 14.03
CA ILE A 194 29.64 -6.62 14.63
C ILE A 194 30.12 -6.59 16.08
N GLU A 195 29.72 -7.58 16.89
CA GLU A 195 30.00 -7.67 18.33
C GLU A 195 31.48 -8.00 18.63
N GLN A 196 32.12 -8.83 17.80
CA GLN A 196 33.52 -9.27 18.01
C GLN A 196 34.55 -8.15 17.87
N GLU A 197 34.27 -7.09 17.11
CA GLU A 197 35.21 -5.98 16.94
C GLU A 197 35.20 -4.97 18.11
N ALA A 198 34.30 -5.10 19.09
CA ALA A 198 34.25 -4.26 20.31
C ALA A 198 34.31 -2.74 20.07
N ILE A 199 33.89 -2.24 18.90
CA ILE A 199 33.83 -0.81 18.59
C ILE A 199 32.44 -0.28 18.95
N VAL A 200 32.36 0.43 20.09
CA VAL A 200 31.13 1.09 20.59
C VAL A 200 30.57 2.12 19.59
N ASP A 201 31.39 2.57 18.65
CA ASP A 201 31.03 3.50 17.59
C ASP A 201 31.57 3.03 16.24
N ARG A 202 31.21 1.80 15.83
CA ARG A 202 31.62 1.28 14.52
C ARG A 202 31.10 2.26 13.45
N PRO A 203 31.98 2.85 12.62
CA PRO A 203 31.57 3.75 11.56
C PRO A 203 30.54 3.06 10.66
N VAL A 204 29.57 3.83 10.17
CA VAL A 204 28.56 3.35 9.25
C VAL A 204 29.20 2.65 8.03
N ASP A 205 30.37 3.13 7.58
CA ASP A 205 31.14 2.56 6.48
C ASP A 205 31.52 1.08 6.68
N SER A 206 31.86 0.67 7.91
CA SER A 206 32.16 -0.74 8.19
C SER A 206 30.91 -1.61 8.10
N LEU A 207 29.74 -1.09 8.51
CA LEU A 207 28.46 -1.80 8.35
C LEU A 207 28.10 -1.93 6.85
N ILE A 208 28.37 -0.88 6.07
CA ILE A 208 28.17 -0.86 4.62
C ILE A 208 29.08 -1.90 3.96
N ALA A 209 30.36 -1.97 4.35
CA ALA A 209 31.29 -2.98 3.85
C ALA A 209 30.81 -4.41 4.14
N MET A 210 30.36 -4.69 5.38
CA MET A 210 29.77 -6.00 5.71
C MET A 210 28.52 -6.30 4.89
N ALA A 211 27.65 -5.32 4.66
CA ALA A 211 26.49 -5.48 3.81
C ALA A 211 26.91 -5.81 2.36
N LEU A 212 27.92 -5.11 1.83
CA LEU A 212 28.48 -5.35 0.50
C LEU A 212 29.12 -6.73 0.36
N ASP A 213 29.83 -7.22 1.39
CA ASP A 213 30.45 -8.56 1.41
C ASP A 213 29.39 -9.67 1.36
N GLN A 214 28.28 -9.48 2.09
CA GLN A 214 27.10 -10.33 2.02
C GLN A 214 26.27 -10.10 0.75
N ARG A 215 26.78 -9.23 -0.13
CA ARG A 215 26.21 -8.83 -1.43
C ARG A 215 24.83 -8.18 -1.30
N ALA A 216 24.52 -7.55 -0.17
CA ALA A 216 23.34 -6.69 -0.08
C ALA A 216 23.49 -5.50 -1.03
N GLU A 217 22.42 -5.11 -1.71
CA GLU A 217 22.40 -3.89 -2.51
C GLU A 217 22.00 -2.66 -1.68
N ILE A 218 21.20 -2.88 -0.64
CA ILE A 218 20.74 -1.85 0.29
C ILE A 218 21.07 -2.27 1.71
N MET A 219 21.66 -1.37 2.48
CA MET A 219 21.78 -1.50 3.93
C MET A 219 20.81 -0.53 4.60
N VAL A 220 20.02 -1.04 5.55
CA VAL A 220 19.20 -0.22 6.44
C VAL A 220 19.75 -0.35 7.85
N ARG A 221 20.27 0.75 8.38
CA ARG A 221 20.64 0.89 9.78
C ARG A 221 19.43 1.36 10.57
N MET A 222 19.06 0.64 11.62
CA MET A 222 17.98 0.98 12.52
C MET A 222 18.50 1.27 13.92
N GLU A 223 17.96 2.33 14.54
CA GLU A 223 18.03 2.55 15.97
C GLU A 223 16.64 2.87 16.53
N MET A 224 16.38 2.47 17.78
CA MET A 224 15.13 2.75 18.47
C MET A 224 15.42 3.44 19.80
N ILE A 225 14.91 4.65 19.98
CA ILE A 225 15.09 5.46 21.17
C ILE A 225 13.80 5.42 21.98
N GLY A 226 13.90 4.98 23.23
CA GLY A 226 12.78 4.94 24.17
C GLY A 226 12.57 6.32 24.80
N GLY A 227 11.37 6.89 24.64
CA GLY A 227 11.03 8.15 25.31
C GLY A 227 10.94 8.00 26.82
N LYS A 228 11.28 9.07 27.55
CA LYS A 228 11.18 9.12 29.02
C LYS A 228 9.72 8.95 29.47
N ARG A 229 9.54 8.34 30.65
CA ARG A 229 8.24 8.23 31.34
C ARG A 229 7.82 9.61 31.82
N ASP A 230 6.97 10.31 31.08
CA ASP A 230 6.47 11.63 31.48
C ASP A 230 4.94 11.74 31.51
N LYS A 231 4.46 12.60 32.42
CA LYS A 231 3.09 13.13 32.45
C LYS A 231 3.06 14.43 31.65
N LYS A 232 3.29 14.40 30.34
CA LYS A 232 3.17 15.63 29.53
C LYS A 232 1.70 15.91 29.20
N GLY A 233 1.10 16.89 29.88
CA GLY A 233 -0.15 17.54 29.48
C GLY A 233 -1.41 17.23 30.30
N GLY A 234 -1.31 16.58 31.46
CA GLY A 234 -2.47 16.28 32.31
C GLY A 234 -3.13 14.93 32.02
N ALA A 235 -3.70 14.33 33.08
CA ALA A 235 -4.44 13.06 33.15
C ALA A 235 -3.72 11.73 32.75
N PHE A 236 -2.81 11.69 31.77
CA PHE A 236 -2.27 10.43 31.23
C PHE A 236 -0.73 10.33 31.27
N TYR A 237 -0.23 9.10 31.39
CA TYR A 237 1.17 8.71 31.21
C TYR A 237 1.42 8.33 29.75
N ALA A 238 2.52 8.82 29.17
CA ALA A 238 2.91 8.49 27.81
C ALA A 238 4.13 7.57 27.75
N VAL A 239 4.12 6.62 26.82
CA VAL A 239 5.30 5.88 26.39
C VAL A 239 5.51 6.18 24.92
N LYS A 240 6.70 6.68 24.58
CA LYS A 240 7.07 7.03 23.22
C LYS A 240 8.19 6.14 22.71
N SER A 241 8.19 5.90 21.42
CA SER A 241 9.29 5.27 20.69
C SER A 241 9.65 6.16 19.51
N THR A 242 10.92 6.45 19.31
CA THR A 242 11.43 7.08 18.08
C THR A 242 12.25 6.04 17.34
N VAL A 243 11.88 5.74 16.10
CA VAL A 243 12.66 4.85 15.23
C VAL A 243 13.30 5.70 14.15
N ARG A 244 14.62 5.56 14.00
CA ARG A 244 15.37 6.14 12.89
C ARG A 244 15.85 5.02 11.96
N LEU A 245 15.69 5.23 10.65
CA LEU A 245 16.22 4.35 9.62
C LEU A 245 17.18 5.15 8.71
N GLY A 246 18.47 4.82 8.79
CA GLY A 246 19.45 5.26 7.80
C GLY A 246 19.52 4.25 6.66
N VAL A 247 19.25 4.68 5.44
CA VAL A 247 19.25 3.83 4.24
C VAL A 247 20.45 4.16 3.38
N TYR A 248 21.23 3.15 3.01
CA TYR A 248 22.48 3.30 2.27
C TYR A 248 22.51 2.36 1.06
N GLU A 249 23.06 2.86 -0.03
CA GLU A 249 23.45 2.02 -1.16
C GLU A 249 24.79 1.36 -0.85
N ALA A 250 24.83 0.03 -0.83
CA ALA A 250 26.01 -0.69 -0.34
C ALA A 250 27.24 -0.53 -1.24
N SER A 251 27.03 -0.39 -2.55
CA SER A 251 28.13 -0.30 -3.54
C SER A 251 28.85 1.05 -3.53
N SER A 252 28.16 2.13 -3.17
CA SER A 252 28.70 3.50 -3.21
C SER A 252 28.91 4.10 -1.82
N GLY A 253 28.31 3.51 -0.79
CA GLY A 253 28.22 4.08 0.55
C GLY A 253 27.28 5.27 0.66
N ARG A 254 26.63 5.68 -0.44
CA ARG A 254 25.75 6.85 -0.46
C ARG A 254 24.52 6.63 0.42
N GLN A 255 24.25 7.57 1.31
CA GLN A 255 22.99 7.61 2.04
C GLN A 255 21.85 8.01 1.10
N ILE A 256 20.86 7.13 0.97
CA ILE A 256 19.65 7.33 0.17
C ILE A 256 18.62 8.11 0.96
N ALA A 257 18.47 7.78 2.25
CA ALA A 257 17.50 8.40 3.14
C ALA A 257 17.93 8.34 4.60
N ASP A 258 17.40 9.28 5.38
CA ASP A 258 17.34 9.21 6.84
C ASP A 258 15.89 9.49 7.23
N THR A 259 15.18 8.48 7.73
CA THR A 259 13.77 8.64 8.13
C THR A 259 13.63 8.50 9.63
N VAL A 260 12.77 9.33 10.22
CA VAL A 260 12.50 9.35 11.65
C VAL A 260 11.01 9.37 11.86
N ALA A 261 10.50 8.44 12.67
CA ALA A 261 9.10 8.40 13.05
C ALA A 261 8.94 8.22 14.56
N GLU A 262 7.96 8.92 15.14
CA GLU A 262 7.57 8.79 16.55
C GLU A 262 6.27 7.98 16.67
N GLY A 263 6.25 7.04 17.59
CA GLY A 263 5.07 6.31 18.03
C GLY A 263 4.78 6.63 19.49
N LYS A 264 3.50 6.66 19.86
CA LYS A 264 3.05 7.03 21.20
C LYS A 264 1.91 6.13 21.66
N GLU A 265 2.00 5.68 22.91
CA GLU A 265 0.91 5.02 23.63
C GLU A 265 0.60 5.79 24.92
N LEU A 266 -0.67 5.80 25.30
CA LEU A 266 -1.19 6.51 26.48
C LEU A 266 -1.75 5.53 27.50
N SER A 267 -1.58 5.84 28.79
CA SER A 267 -2.16 5.10 29.91
C SER A 267 -2.73 6.05 30.95
N ALA A 268 -3.90 5.72 31.52
CA ALA A 268 -4.52 6.50 32.59
C ALA A 268 -3.75 6.38 33.92
N SER A 269 -3.13 5.23 34.16
CA SER A 269 -2.31 4.95 35.35
C SER A 269 -0.83 4.88 35.01
N LYS A 270 0.03 5.04 36.03
CA LYS A 270 1.49 4.92 35.85
C LYS A 270 1.79 3.48 35.44
N PRO A 271 2.30 3.22 34.23
CA PRO A 271 2.55 1.85 33.81
C PRO A 271 3.66 1.25 34.67
N GLY A 272 3.43 0.03 35.15
CA GLY A 272 4.48 -0.80 35.73
C GLY A 272 5.51 -1.20 34.66
N PRO A 273 6.62 -1.87 35.03
CA PRO A 273 7.65 -2.28 34.07
C PRO A 273 7.12 -3.12 32.90
N TYR A 274 6.24 -4.09 33.17
CA TYR A 274 5.64 -4.95 32.15
C TYR A 274 4.74 -4.15 31.18
N ASP A 275 3.81 -3.35 31.71
CA ASP A 275 2.91 -2.52 30.91
C ASP A 275 3.69 -1.51 30.09
N TRP A 276 4.76 -0.95 30.65
CA TRP A 276 5.65 -0.04 29.95
C TRP A 276 6.30 -0.73 28.74
N TYR A 277 6.81 -1.96 28.89
CA TYR A 277 7.37 -2.71 27.75
C TYR A 277 6.32 -3.02 26.68
N LYS A 278 5.11 -3.39 27.10
CA LYS A 278 3.99 -3.63 26.18
C LYS A 278 3.61 -2.36 25.40
N MET A 279 3.55 -1.22 26.09
CA MET A 279 3.30 0.09 25.48
C MET A 279 4.43 0.51 24.55
N LEU A 280 5.69 0.34 24.97
CA LEU A 280 6.86 0.63 24.13
C LEU A 280 6.86 -0.23 22.87
N SER A 281 6.55 -1.53 23.00
CA SER A 281 6.43 -2.43 21.85
C SER A 281 5.37 -1.94 20.86
N LYS A 282 4.18 -1.53 21.32
CA LYS A 282 3.14 -0.97 20.44
C LYS A 282 3.57 0.35 19.79
N ALA A 283 4.16 1.27 20.55
CA ALA A 283 4.71 2.53 20.03
C ALA A 283 5.81 2.27 18.99
N GLY A 284 6.68 1.29 19.27
CA GLY A 284 7.73 0.79 18.38
C GLY A 284 7.17 0.26 17.08
N LYS A 285 6.16 -0.62 17.12
CA LYS A 285 5.47 -1.11 15.91
C LYS A 285 4.98 0.03 15.02
N ARG A 286 4.32 1.04 15.60
CA ARG A 286 3.78 2.18 14.83
C ARG A 286 4.90 3.02 14.20
N SER A 287 5.89 3.41 15.00
CA SER A 287 7.04 4.20 14.52
C SER A 287 7.87 3.44 13.49
N GLY A 288 8.18 2.17 13.72
CA GLY A 288 8.93 1.33 12.80
C GLY A 288 8.22 1.16 11.46
N ALA A 289 6.90 0.88 11.47
CA ALA A 289 6.12 0.76 10.26
C ALA A 289 6.12 2.07 9.44
N GLU A 290 5.94 3.20 10.12
CA GLU A 290 5.92 4.51 9.47
C GLU A 290 7.28 4.90 8.91
N ALA A 291 8.35 4.76 9.69
CA ALA A 291 9.72 5.04 9.23
C ALA A 291 10.08 4.16 8.01
N ALA A 292 9.68 2.88 8.01
CA ALA A 292 9.90 1.96 6.91
C ALA A 292 9.12 2.38 5.65
N ARG A 293 7.83 2.72 5.77
CA ARG A 293 7.03 3.23 4.63
C ARG A 293 7.67 4.47 4.00
N GLN A 294 8.11 5.42 4.82
CA GLN A 294 8.80 6.63 4.33
C GLN A 294 10.13 6.28 3.65
N ALA A 295 10.91 5.34 4.21
CA ALA A 295 12.18 4.91 3.64
C ALA A 295 11.99 4.22 2.28
N ILE A 296 10.98 3.36 2.15
CA ILE A 296 10.66 2.64 0.91
C ILE A 296 10.37 3.62 -0.23
N VAL A 297 9.61 4.69 0.04
CA VAL A 297 9.31 5.74 -0.96
C VAL A 297 10.58 6.43 -1.47
N ARG A 298 11.66 6.48 -0.69
CA ARG A 298 12.94 7.08 -1.10
C ARG A 298 13.87 6.12 -1.86
N ILE A 299 13.63 4.81 -1.75
CA ILE A 299 14.42 3.77 -2.46
C ILE A 299 13.82 3.47 -3.85
N ALA A 300 12.49 3.56 -3.95
CA ALA A 300 11.72 3.34 -5.19
C ALA A 300 12.08 4.36 -6.28
#